data_AF-A0A920G7M3-F1
#
_entry.id   AF-A0A920G7M3-F1
#
_cell.length_a   1.000
_cell.length_b   1.000
_cell.length_c   1.000
_cell.angle_alpha   90.00
_cell.angle_beta   90.00
_cell.angle_gamma   90.00
#
_symmetry.space_group_name_H-M   'P 1'
#
loop_
_entity.id
_entity.type
_entity.pdbx_description
1 polymer ?
#
loop_
_entity_poly.entity_id
_entity_poly.type
_entity_poly.pdbx_seq_one_letter_code
_entity_poly.pdbx_strand_id
1 'polypeptide(L)'
;MSERGGFPVIRKPMRQWVMRITDYAERLLEDLDTLDWPESIKISQKNWIGKSSGAEISFPVLENQKIDVFTTRPDTIYGQLI
;
A
#
# COMPACT_ATOMS: atom_id res chain seq x y z
N MET A 1 9.84 -17.88 3.16
CA MET A 1 10.82 -18.59 4.01
C MET A 1 11.55 -17.55 4.85
N SER A 2 11.94 -17.87 6.08
CA SER A 2 12.75 -16.99 6.92
C SER A 2 14.10 -16.72 6.26
N GLU A 3 14.54 -15.45 6.22
CA GLU A 3 15.80 -15.01 5.60
C GLU A 3 17.02 -15.77 6.14
N ARG A 4 17.05 -16.03 7.46
CA ARG A 4 18.19 -16.68 8.12
C ARG A 4 18.05 -18.20 8.29
N GLY A 5 16.83 -18.69 8.44
CA GLY A 5 16.58 -20.08 8.86
C GLY A 5 15.86 -20.96 7.85
N GLY A 6 15.36 -20.40 6.74
CA GLY A 6 14.67 -21.19 5.72
C GLY A 6 13.35 -21.82 6.17
N PHE A 7 12.78 -21.44 7.32
CA PHE A 7 11.48 -21.96 7.79
C PHE A 7 10.30 -21.26 7.09
N PRO A 8 9.14 -21.93 6.94
CA PRO A 8 7.95 -21.30 6.37
C PRO A 8 7.46 -20.13 7.23
N VAL A 9 7.12 -19.01 6.58
CA VAL A 9 6.54 -17.83 7.24
C VAL A 9 5.03 -17.93 7.12
N ILE A 10 4.35 -18.05 8.25
CA ILE A 10 2.88 -18.14 8.33
C ILE A 10 2.29 -16.83 8.86
N ARG A 11 1.12 -16.45 8.34
CA ARG A 11 0.36 -15.30 8.86
C ARG A 11 -0.46 -15.76 10.07
N LYS A 12 -0.29 -15.10 11.22
CA LYS A 12 -1.03 -15.38 12.45
C LYS A 12 -1.43 -14.07 13.12
N PRO A 13 -2.69 -13.91 13.59
CA PRO A 13 -3.09 -12.74 14.34
C PRO A 13 -2.40 -12.73 15.71
N MET A 14 -1.70 -11.63 16.03
CA MET A 14 -1.03 -11.43 17.31
C MET A 14 -0.91 -9.94 17.63
N ARG A 15 -0.87 -9.58 18.92
CA ARG A 15 -0.63 -8.20 19.33
C ARG A 15 0.85 -7.87 19.17
N GLN A 16 1.14 -6.80 18.44
CA GLN A 16 2.49 -6.29 18.21
C GLN A 16 2.51 -4.79 18.35
N TRP A 17 3.65 -4.26 18.79
CA TRP A 17 3.92 -2.84 18.73
C TRP A 17 4.23 -2.47 17.28
N VAL A 18 3.47 -1.52 16.74
CA VAL A 18 3.66 -1.01 15.39
C VAL A 18 3.95 0.48 15.47
N MET A 19 4.96 0.92 14.71
CA MET A 19 5.20 2.34 14.51
C MET A 19 4.25 2.85 13.43
N ARG A 20 3.73 4.07 13.61
CA ARG A 20 2.89 4.74 12.60
C ARG A 20 3.73 5.32 11.46
N ILE A 21 4.56 4.49 10.84
CA ILE A 21 5.47 4.91 9.76
C ILE A 21 4.70 5.43 8.54
N THR A 22 3.49 4.92 8.32
CA THR A 22 2.59 5.34 7.23
C THR A 22 2.22 6.82 7.30
N ASP A 23 2.13 7.40 8.50
CA ASP A 23 1.80 8.83 8.68
C ASP A 23 2.92 9.74 8.17
N TYR A 24 4.13 9.21 8.01
CA TYR A 24 5.31 9.92 7.52
C TYR A 24 5.63 9.60 6.05
N ALA A 25 4.80 8.81 5.36
CA ALA A 25 5.07 8.37 3.99
C ALA A 25 5.31 9.55 3.02
N GLU A 26 4.54 10.63 3.14
CA GLU A 26 4.69 11.82 2.29
C GLU A 26 6.04 12.49 2.49
N ARG A 27 6.35 12.79 3.76
CA ARG A 27 7.62 13.41 4.14
C ARG A 27 8.81 12.56 3.71
N LEU A 28 8.74 11.24 3.88
CA LEU A 28 9.83 10.34 3.44
C LEU A 28 10.05 10.41 1.94
N LEU A 29 8.99 10.59 1.14
CA LEU A 29 9.10 10.74 -0.31
C LEU A 29 9.69 12.10 -0.71
N GLU A 30 9.23 13.18 -0.08
CA GLU A 30 9.75 14.54 -0.31
C GLU A 30 11.23 14.65 0.09
N ASP A 31 11.59 14.10 1.25
CA ASP A 31 12.96 14.13 1.78
C ASP A 31 13.93 13.39 0.82
N LEU A 32 13.49 12.32 0.13
CA LEU A 32 14.33 11.58 -0.84
C LEU A 32 14.83 12.43 -2.01
N ASP A 33 14.08 13.45 -2.43
CA ASP A 33 14.46 14.30 -3.55
C ASP A 33 15.62 15.24 -3.18
N THR A 34 15.76 15.58 -1.90
CA THR A 34 16.83 16.45 -1.38
C THR A 34 18.16 15.74 -1.10
N LEU A 35 18.16 14.41 -1.04
CA LEU A 35 19.35 13.62 -0.71
C LEU A 35 20.28 13.45 -1.90
N ASP A 36 21.59 13.57 -1.69
CA ASP A 36 22.61 13.23 -2.70
C ASP A 36 22.92 11.73 -2.69
N TRP A 37 21.92 10.93 -3.05
CA TRP A 37 22.00 9.46 -3.12
C TRP A 37 21.96 8.97 -4.57
N PRO A 38 22.56 7.79 -4.86
CA PRO A 38 22.40 7.14 -6.15
C PRO A 38 20.93 6.98 -6.54
N GLU A 39 20.60 7.30 -7.79
CA GLU A 39 19.23 7.27 -8.29
C GLU A 39 18.56 5.90 -8.14
N SER A 40 19.34 4.82 -8.29
CA SER A 40 18.86 3.44 -8.08
C SER A 40 18.32 3.20 -6.67
N ILE A 41 18.93 3.81 -5.65
CA ILE A 41 18.48 3.71 -4.25
C ILE A 41 17.21 4.54 -4.06
N LYS A 42 17.16 5.76 -4.60
CA LYS A 42 15.96 6.62 -4.55
C LYS A 42 14.76 5.93 -5.18
N ILE A 43 14.92 5.35 -6.38
CA ILE A 43 13.87 4.59 -7.06
C ILE A 43 13.42 3.40 -6.22
N SER A 44 14.36 2.65 -5.64
CA SER A 44 14.04 1.48 -4.80
C SER A 44 13.19 1.88 -3.58
N GLN A 45 13.52 3.00 -2.92
CA GLN A 45 12.77 3.54 -1.79
C GLN A 45 11.38 4.04 -2.21
N LYS A 46 11.28 4.79 -3.31
CA LYS A 46 9.99 5.25 -3.86
C LYS A 46 9.06 4.08 -4.18
N ASN A 47 9.60 3.02 -4.79
CA ASN A 47 8.84 1.80 -5.10
C ASN A 47 8.44 1.01 -3.85
N TRP A 48 9.28 0.99 -2.82
CA TRP A 48 8.98 0.32 -1.55
C TRP A 48 7.90 1.04 -0.75
N ILE A 49 7.92 2.38 -0.73
CA ILE A 49 6.86 3.19 -0.11
C ILE A 49 5.54 3.05 -0.90
N GLY A 50 5.61 3.02 -2.23
CA GLY A 50 4.49 2.59 -3.07
C GLY A 50 3.24 3.48 -2.99
N LYS A 51 3.42 4.80 -2.90
CA LYS A 51 2.30 5.75 -2.88
C LYS A 51 1.43 5.59 -4.13
N SER A 52 0.18 5.25 -3.92
CA SER A 52 -0.82 5.07 -4.98
C SER A 52 -1.97 6.04 -4.75
N SER A 53 -2.22 6.91 -5.73
CA SER A 53 -3.44 7.72 -5.78
C SER A 53 -4.51 6.96 -6.55
N GLY A 54 -5.71 6.89 -6.00
CA GLY A 54 -6.82 6.16 -6.58
C GLY A 54 -8.16 6.72 -6.14
N ALA A 55 -9.22 5.97 -6.43
CA ALA A 55 -10.57 6.26 -6.00
C ALA A 55 -11.05 5.17 -5.03
N GLU A 56 -11.82 5.59 -4.03
CA GLU A 56 -12.59 4.72 -3.15
C GLU A 56 -14.04 4.72 -3.59
N ILE A 57 -14.63 3.54 -3.79
CA ILE A 57 -15.98 3.37 -4.31
C ILE A 57 -16.76 2.43 -3.39
N SER A 58 -17.91 2.90 -2.93
CA SER A 58 -18.81 2.15 -2.08
C SER A 58 -19.84 1.38 -2.93
N PHE A 59 -19.76 0.06 -2.91
CA PHE A 59 -20.74 -0.80 -3.55
C PHE A 59 -21.86 -1.14 -2.55
N PRO A 60 -23.13 -0.83 -2.86
CA PRO A 60 -24.25 -1.26 -2.03
C PRO A 60 -24.45 -2.77 -2.16
N VAL A 61 -24.63 -3.44 -1.03
CA VAL A 61 -24.99 -4.85 -0.91
C VAL A 61 -26.40 -4.94 -0.29
N LEU A 62 -26.92 -6.14 -0.11
CA LEU A 62 -28.18 -6.40 0.60
C LEU A 62 -28.22 -5.70 1.97
N GLU A 63 -29.41 -5.26 2.36
CA GLU A 63 -29.73 -4.80 3.72
C GLU A 63 -28.78 -3.75 4.30
N ASN A 64 -28.63 -2.62 3.60
CA ASN A 64 -27.91 -1.43 4.07
C ASN A 64 -26.40 -1.63 4.31
N GLN A 65 -25.83 -2.75 3.87
CA GLN A 65 -24.38 -2.98 3.91
C GLN A 65 -23.71 -2.37 2.68
N LYS A 66 -22.49 -1.86 2.87
CA LYS A 66 -21.66 -1.32 1.80
C LYS A 66 -20.29 -1.94 1.88
N ILE A 67 -19.69 -2.22 0.73
CA ILE A 67 -18.30 -2.65 0.62
C ILE A 67 -17.54 -1.52 -0.07
N ASP A 68 -16.57 -0.96 0.65
CA ASP A 68 -15.67 0.06 0.11
C ASP A 68 -14.49 -0.62 -0.59
N VAL A 69 -14.25 -0.23 -1.84
CA VAL A 69 -13.18 -0.80 -2.68
C VAL A 69 -12.30 0.33 -3.16
N PHE A 70 -10.99 0.18 -2.99
CA PHE A 70 -9.98 1.10 -3.51
C PHE A 70 -9.40 0.60 -4.84
N THR A 71 -9.23 1.49 -5.80
CA THR A 71 -8.58 1.20 -7.09
C THR A 71 -7.79 2.39 -7.61
N THR A 72 -6.61 2.12 -8.17
CA THR A 72 -5.79 3.13 -8.89
C THR A 72 -6.25 3.32 -10.34
N ARG A 73 -7.18 2.49 -10.82
CA ARG A 73 -7.76 2.54 -12.17
C ARG A 73 -9.29 2.60 -12.11
N PRO A 74 -9.88 3.75 -11.76
CA PRO A 74 -11.33 3.89 -11.71
C PRO A 74 -12.00 3.81 -13.09
N ASP A 75 -11.24 4.05 -14.16
CA ASP A 75 -11.66 3.93 -15.56
C ASP A 75 -12.12 2.51 -15.93
N THR A 76 -11.52 1.47 -15.34
CA THR A 76 -11.81 0.07 -15.70
C THR A 76 -13.06 -0.51 -15.05
N ILE A 77 -13.72 0.23 -14.17
CA ILE A 77 -14.86 -0.25 -13.38
C ILE A 77 -16.09 -0.50 -14.25
N TYR A 78 -16.27 0.31 -15.30
CA TYR A 78 -17.33 0.10 -16.28
C TYR A 78 -17.22 -1.27 -16.98
N GLY A 79 -16.03 -1.84 -17.13
CA GLY A 79 -15.84 -3.17 -17.73
C GLY A 79 -16.15 -4.34 -16.79
N GLN A 80 -16.31 -4.08 -15.48
CA GLN A 80 -16.56 -5.08 -14.44
C GLN A 80 -18.02 -5.11 -13.98
N LEU A 81 -18.82 -4.12 -14.40
CA LEU A 81 -20.23 -3.91 -14.06
C LEU A 81 -21.21 -4.32 -15.18
N ILE A 82 -20.71 -4.91 -16.27
CA ILE A 82 -21.50 -5.57 -17.33
C ILE A 82 -21.30 -7.08 -17.19
#